data_AF-A0A0K1ENX4-F1
#
_entry.id   AF-A0A0K1ENX4-F1
#
_cell.length_a   1.000
_cell.length_b   1.000
_cell.length_c   1.000
_cell.angle_alpha   90.00
_cell.angle_beta   90.00
_cell.angle_gamma   90.00
#
_symmetry.space_group_name_H-M   'P 1'
#
loop_
_entity.id
_entity.type
_entity.pdbx_description
1 polymer ?
#
loop_
_entity_poly.entity_id
_entity_poly.type
_entity_poly.pdbx_seq_one_letter_code
_entity_poly.pdbx_strand_id
1 'polypeptide(L)'
;MATKRFDPRKLMELAVDVMVRSTQEPRGDGKASPLVGAVLWNDGVTDTASRSELRDGDHAEFTLLERKHRSDKLDDAVLFSTLEPCAPGARKHPKLSCAERIVLARIKEIWVGVEDPDPTVDRKGIKYLQDSGVKVHIFDRDLQERIRATNRKFIAQAEVRAAAAREGGGKQPASLSEFEGPQRGATLGDLDAAALKEYRATFDKGTRTVAEFHRRLAKQGLLVEQKGKFVPTGFGTLLFGKQPRELLPQAGLLGTITYEDGREEPRDFVGPAIEAPDQAIAWLKDKLPNPITRTSAKRKEVRETFYELLREGIVNALVHRDYAIKGAKCQLIASPHKVVVMSPGAPVEPITMKQLEAFDAPMLSRNPVMHFVFGKMKLAEERGLGLRSMRERASAAGLPLPSYTYKGPYVVLTMYPDAASVTADVSDNKALTELSAAERVGWAWLVTRERATSPEYQEALELPNRTALNHLKRMTELGLLRRVGAGRATYYEVVRP
;
A
#
# COMPACT_ATOMS: atom_id res chain seq x y z
N MET A 1 -52.70 -20.55 -18.01
CA MET A 1 -52.16 -19.27 -17.47
C MET A 1 -51.03 -18.85 -18.40
N ALA A 2 -51.12 -17.66 -18.99
CA ALA A 2 -50.10 -17.17 -19.93
C ALA A 2 -48.78 -16.93 -19.17
N THR A 3 -47.70 -17.62 -19.56
CA THR A 3 -46.35 -17.35 -19.06
C THR A 3 -45.97 -15.91 -19.41
N LYS A 4 -45.70 -15.07 -18.40
CA LYS A 4 -45.25 -13.68 -18.63
C LYS A 4 -43.93 -13.73 -19.39
N ARG A 5 -43.97 -13.34 -20.67
CA ARG A 5 -42.80 -13.24 -21.52
C ARG A 5 -41.82 -12.22 -20.94
N PHE A 6 -40.54 -12.57 -20.86
CA PHE A 6 -39.47 -11.66 -20.45
C PHE A 6 -39.42 -10.47 -21.42
N ASP A 7 -39.63 -9.26 -20.89
CA ASP A 7 -39.66 -8.01 -21.62
C ASP A 7 -38.84 -6.96 -20.82
N PRO A 8 -37.54 -6.82 -21.13
CA PRO A 8 -36.66 -5.91 -20.39
C PRO A 8 -37.19 -4.48 -20.34
N ARG A 9 -37.84 -4.01 -21.42
CA ARG A 9 -38.37 -2.64 -21.49
C ARG A 9 -39.43 -2.39 -20.43
N LYS A 10 -40.41 -3.29 -20.32
CA LYS A 10 -41.47 -3.18 -19.30
C LYS A 10 -40.93 -3.30 -17.88
N LEU A 11 -39.90 -4.10 -17.67
CA LEU A 11 -39.26 -4.26 -16.35
C LEU A 11 -38.46 -3.01 -15.96
N MET A 12 -37.79 -2.36 -16.93
CA MET A 12 -37.15 -1.06 -16.72
C MET A 12 -38.17 0.04 -16.38
N GLU A 13 -39.28 0.12 -17.13
CA GLU A 13 -40.37 1.05 -16.86
C GLU A 13 -40.97 0.83 -15.47
N LEU A 14 -41.21 -0.43 -15.10
CA LEU A 14 -41.69 -0.80 -13.77
C LEU A 14 -40.72 -0.37 -12.67
N ALA A 15 -39.41 -0.54 -12.86
CA ALA A 15 -38.41 -0.08 -11.90
C ALA A 15 -38.47 1.45 -11.69
N VAL A 16 -38.65 2.22 -12.77
CA VAL A 16 -38.83 3.68 -12.72
C VAL A 16 -40.13 4.07 -12.02
N ASP A 17 -41.21 3.33 -12.25
CA ASP A 17 -42.51 3.59 -11.61
C ASP A 17 -42.54 3.16 -10.13
N VAL A 18 -41.71 2.20 -9.73
CA VAL A 18 -41.52 1.81 -8.33
C VAL A 18 -40.62 2.81 -7.61
N MET A 19 -39.62 3.37 -8.29
CA MET A 19 -38.67 4.33 -7.72
C MET A 19 -39.35 5.51 -7.03
N VAL A 20 -40.46 6.03 -7.59
CA VAL A 20 -41.19 7.19 -7.02
C VAL A 20 -41.88 6.88 -5.69
N ARG A 21 -42.00 5.60 -5.31
CA ARG A 21 -42.54 5.16 -4.02
C ARG A 21 -41.54 5.23 -2.88
N SER A 22 -40.28 5.56 -3.18
CA SER A 22 -39.22 5.69 -2.19
C SER A 22 -39.55 6.78 -1.17
N THR A 23 -39.37 6.47 0.12
CA THR A 23 -39.58 7.44 1.19
C THR A 23 -38.35 8.32 1.36
N GLN A 24 -38.53 9.65 1.36
CA GLN A 24 -37.44 10.56 1.68
C GLN A 24 -37.18 10.58 3.18
N GLU A 25 -35.99 10.11 3.56
CA GLU A 25 -35.54 10.16 4.95
C GLU A 25 -35.11 11.59 5.34
N PRO A 26 -35.63 12.14 6.45
CA PRO A 26 -35.10 13.37 7.01
C PRO A 26 -33.69 13.10 7.55
N ARG A 27 -32.68 13.57 6.82
CA ARG A 27 -31.28 13.45 7.24
C ARG A 27 -30.82 14.72 7.93
N GLY A 28 -30.28 14.60 9.15
CA GLY A 28 -29.70 15.73 9.90
C GLY A 28 -28.45 16.35 9.26
N ASP A 29 -27.93 15.77 8.17
CA ASP A 29 -26.78 16.26 7.41
C ASP A 29 -27.14 17.08 6.16
N GLY A 30 -28.43 17.39 5.95
CA GLY A 30 -28.92 18.21 4.82
C GLY A 30 -28.82 17.53 3.45
N LYS A 31 -28.44 16.25 3.39
CA LYS A 31 -28.27 15.51 2.13
C LYS A 31 -29.61 14.96 1.62
N ALA A 32 -29.82 15.03 0.31
CA ALA A 32 -30.95 14.35 -0.32
C ALA A 32 -30.68 12.84 -0.37
N SER A 33 -31.66 12.02 -0.02
CA SER A 33 -31.62 10.57 -0.27
C SER A 33 -32.08 10.28 -1.70
N PRO A 34 -31.40 9.38 -2.44
CA PRO A 34 -31.83 9.03 -3.78
C PRO A 34 -33.12 8.23 -3.72
N LEU A 35 -34.02 8.49 -4.66
CA LEU A 35 -35.16 7.64 -4.94
C LEU A 35 -34.66 6.49 -5.81
N VAL A 36 -34.83 5.25 -5.35
CA VAL A 36 -34.33 4.05 -6.03
C VAL A 36 -35.42 3.00 -6.07
N GLY A 37 -35.71 2.48 -7.26
CA GLY A 37 -36.59 1.34 -7.49
C GLY A 37 -35.80 0.16 -8.00
N ALA A 38 -36.14 -1.03 -7.55
CA ALA A 38 -35.57 -2.28 -8.03
C ALA A 38 -36.68 -3.28 -8.37
N VAL A 39 -36.43 -4.12 -9.36
CA VAL A 39 -37.32 -5.19 -9.80
C VAL A 39 -36.51 -6.46 -9.96
N LEU A 40 -36.97 -7.55 -9.34
CA LEU A 40 -36.42 -8.89 -9.51
C LEU A 40 -37.39 -9.69 -10.38
N TRP A 41 -36.89 -10.17 -11.52
CA TRP A 41 -37.62 -11.09 -12.38
C TRP A 41 -37.02 -12.49 -12.26
N ASN A 42 -37.83 -13.49 -11.96
CA ASN A 42 -37.40 -14.88 -11.85
C ASN A 42 -38.49 -15.80 -12.41
N ASP A 43 -38.19 -16.51 -13.51
CA ASP A 43 -39.07 -17.48 -14.17
C ASP A 43 -40.53 -17.03 -14.32
N GLY A 44 -40.73 -15.82 -14.85
CA GLY A 44 -42.06 -15.24 -15.09
C GLY A 44 -42.74 -14.61 -13.86
N VAL A 45 -42.13 -14.71 -12.68
CA VAL A 45 -42.52 -13.99 -11.46
C VAL A 45 -41.76 -12.67 -11.39
N THR A 46 -42.42 -11.62 -10.92
CA THR A 46 -41.82 -10.29 -10.78
C THR A 46 -42.14 -9.77 -9.39
N ASP A 47 -41.12 -9.38 -8.65
CA ASP A 47 -41.24 -8.65 -7.39
C ASP A 47 -40.50 -7.32 -7.49
N THR A 48 -40.92 -6.36 -6.68
CA THR A 48 -40.43 -4.99 -6.73
C THR A 48 -40.08 -4.49 -5.35
N ALA A 49 -39.09 -3.62 -5.23
CA ALA A 49 -38.89 -2.85 -4.01
C ALA A 49 -38.49 -1.41 -4.31
N SER A 50 -38.88 -0.49 -3.43
CA SER A 50 -38.35 0.87 -3.40
C SER A 50 -37.46 1.11 -2.18
N ARG A 51 -36.63 2.14 -2.24
CA ARG A 51 -35.81 2.54 -1.09
C ARG A 51 -36.68 2.85 0.12
N SER A 52 -36.29 2.30 1.27
CA SER A 52 -36.95 2.50 2.55
C SER A 52 -38.41 2.04 2.58
N GLU A 53 -38.75 1.02 1.78
CA GLU A 53 -40.10 0.43 1.73
C GLU A 53 -40.47 -0.30 3.02
N LEU A 54 -39.60 -1.19 3.51
CA LEU A 54 -39.88 -2.02 4.70
C LEU A 54 -39.23 -1.48 5.97
N ARG A 55 -38.12 -0.75 5.83
CA ARG A 55 -37.38 -0.17 6.95
C ARG A 55 -36.58 1.03 6.49
N ASP A 56 -36.56 2.08 7.30
CA ASP A 56 -35.72 3.26 7.08
C ASP A 56 -34.24 2.86 6.88
N GLY A 57 -33.66 3.34 5.80
CA GLY A 57 -32.27 3.13 5.39
C GLY A 57 -32.04 1.89 4.53
N ASP A 58 -33.04 1.03 4.33
CA ASP A 58 -32.90 -0.16 3.49
C ASP A 58 -32.89 0.25 2.01
N HIS A 59 -31.91 -0.27 1.27
CA HIS A 59 -31.82 -0.07 -0.18
C HIS A 59 -32.87 -0.94 -0.89
N ALA A 60 -33.26 -0.55 -2.11
CA ALA A 60 -34.22 -1.30 -2.90
C ALA A 60 -33.72 -2.73 -3.19
N GLU A 61 -32.46 -2.88 -3.61
CA GLU A 61 -31.86 -4.19 -3.89
C GLU A 61 -31.71 -5.02 -2.61
N PHE A 62 -31.34 -4.38 -1.50
CA PHE A 62 -31.26 -5.06 -0.20
C PHE A 62 -32.62 -5.60 0.22
N THR A 63 -33.69 -4.83 0.02
CA THR A 63 -35.04 -5.24 0.38
C THR A 63 -35.46 -6.47 -0.43
N LEU A 64 -35.21 -6.48 -1.75
CA LEU A 64 -35.50 -7.66 -2.57
C LEU A 64 -34.69 -8.88 -2.12
N LEU A 65 -33.36 -8.76 -2.02
CA LEU A 65 -32.49 -9.91 -1.80
C LEU A 65 -32.53 -10.45 -0.37
N GLU A 66 -32.64 -9.59 0.64
CA GLU A 66 -32.44 -9.98 2.05
C GLU A 66 -33.72 -9.96 2.88
N ARG A 67 -34.76 -9.25 2.43
CA ARG A 67 -36.06 -9.22 3.13
C ARG A 67 -37.10 -10.09 2.44
N LYS A 68 -37.23 -9.98 1.11
CA LYS A 68 -38.26 -10.69 0.34
C LYS A 68 -37.81 -12.07 -0.12
N HIS A 69 -36.57 -12.19 -0.62
CA HIS A 69 -36.08 -13.41 -1.29
C HIS A 69 -34.88 -14.08 -0.60
N ARG A 70 -34.71 -13.90 0.71
CA ARG A 70 -33.53 -14.38 1.46
C ARG A 70 -33.28 -15.88 1.34
N SER A 71 -34.35 -16.66 1.16
CA SER A 71 -34.31 -18.13 1.10
C SER A 71 -34.49 -18.69 -0.32
N ASP A 72 -34.67 -17.83 -1.31
CA ASP A 72 -34.96 -18.24 -2.68
C ASP A 72 -33.67 -18.43 -3.48
N LYS A 73 -33.73 -19.33 -4.47
CA LYS A 73 -32.63 -19.49 -5.44
C LYS A 73 -32.80 -18.47 -6.56
N LEU A 74 -31.81 -17.58 -6.71
CA LEU A 74 -31.83 -16.45 -7.64
C LEU A 74 -30.83 -16.60 -8.79
N ASP A 75 -30.27 -17.81 -8.99
CA ASP A 75 -29.26 -18.10 -10.03
C ASP A 75 -29.70 -17.78 -11.46
N ASP A 76 -31.02 -17.80 -11.72
CA ASP A 76 -31.66 -17.52 -13.01
C ASP A 76 -32.47 -16.21 -13.00
N ALA A 77 -32.39 -15.45 -11.91
CA ALA A 77 -33.07 -14.19 -11.78
C ALA A 77 -32.34 -13.06 -12.53
N VAL A 78 -33.11 -12.09 -13.01
CA VAL A 78 -32.61 -10.84 -13.61
C VAL A 78 -33.03 -9.68 -12.71
N LEU A 79 -32.06 -8.88 -12.29
CA LEU A 79 -32.31 -7.72 -11.45
C LEU A 79 -32.35 -6.44 -12.29
N PHE A 80 -33.24 -5.52 -11.97
CA PHE A 80 -33.28 -4.17 -12.53
C PHE A 80 -33.17 -3.20 -11.36
N SER A 81 -32.28 -2.21 -11.43
CA SER A 81 -32.17 -1.15 -10.41
C SER A 81 -32.08 0.20 -11.11
N THR A 82 -32.82 1.21 -10.64
CA THR A 82 -32.82 2.53 -11.28
C THR A 82 -31.54 3.33 -11.01
N LEU A 83 -30.73 2.94 -10.02
CA LEU A 83 -29.45 3.56 -9.69
C LEU A 83 -28.37 2.48 -9.59
N GLU A 84 -27.11 2.85 -9.82
CA GLU A 84 -25.97 1.94 -9.64
C GLU A 84 -25.98 1.30 -8.24
N PRO A 85 -25.93 -0.05 -8.15
CA PRO A 85 -25.78 -0.74 -6.87
C PRO A 85 -24.50 -0.30 -6.17
N CYS A 86 -24.59 0.02 -4.87
CA CYS A 86 -23.44 0.53 -4.15
C CYS A 86 -22.26 -0.46 -4.18
N ALA A 87 -21.05 0.10 -4.31
CA ALA A 87 -19.81 -0.65 -4.49
C ALA A 87 -19.30 -1.31 -3.18
N PRO A 88 -18.43 -2.33 -3.27
CA PRO A 88 -17.74 -2.88 -2.11
C PRO A 88 -17.01 -1.79 -1.32
N GLY A 89 -17.18 -1.79 0.02
CA GLY A 89 -16.62 -0.77 0.90
C GLY A 89 -17.35 0.58 0.93
N ALA A 90 -18.38 0.81 0.10
CA ALA A 90 -19.22 2.01 0.17
C ALA A 90 -20.12 2.05 1.42
N ARG A 91 -20.28 0.91 2.11
CA ARG A 91 -21.02 0.79 3.38
C ARG A 91 -20.02 0.63 4.54
N LYS A 92 -20.31 1.26 5.68
CA LYS A 92 -19.50 1.09 6.90
C LYS A 92 -19.54 -0.38 7.34
N HIS A 93 -18.37 -0.99 7.49
CA HIS A 93 -18.21 -2.35 8.04
C HIS A 93 -19.03 -2.49 9.34
N PRO A 94 -19.80 -3.59 9.55
CA PRO A 94 -19.81 -4.88 8.84
C PRO A 94 -20.86 -5.02 7.72
N LYS A 95 -21.43 -3.93 7.22
CA LYS A 95 -22.53 -4.00 6.22
C LYS A 95 -21.99 -4.30 4.82
N LEU A 96 -22.45 -5.39 4.21
CA LEU A 96 -22.20 -5.70 2.78
C LEU A 96 -22.96 -4.74 1.86
N SER A 97 -22.30 -4.36 0.77
CA SER A 97 -22.85 -3.53 -0.31
C SER A 97 -23.89 -4.28 -1.17
N CYS A 98 -24.67 -3.55 -1.97
CA CYS A 98 -25.65 -4.16 -2.85
C CYS A 98 -24.96 -4.98 -3.96
N ALA A 99 -23.83 -4.49 -4.50
CA ALA A 99 -23.06 -5.22 -5.51
C ALA A 99 -22.54 -6.57 -4.97
N GLU A 100 -22.00 -6.60 -3.74
CA GLU A 100 -21.60 -7.85 -3.07
C GLU A 100 -22.78 -8.81 -2.87
N ARG A 101 -23.96 -8.29 -2.50
CA ARG A 101 -25.15 -9.12 -2.30
C ARG A 101 -25.67 -9.74 -3.59
N ILE A 102 -25.61 -9.01 -4.71
CA ILE A 102 -25.99 -9.54 -6.04
C ILE A 102 -25.10 -10.74 -6.41
N VAL A 103 -23.79 -10.60 -6.21
CA VAL A 103 -22.81 -11.68 -6.47
C VAL A 103 -23.05 -12.87 -5.54
N LEU A 104 -23.27 -12.63 -4.23
CA LEU A 104 -23.57 -13.68 -3.26
C LEU A 104 -24.90 -14.40 -3.54
N ALA A 105 -25.89 -13.67 -4.07
CA ALA A 105 -27.17 -14.23 -4.53
C ALA A 105 -27.04 -15.00 -5.87
N ARG A 106 -25.86 -15.01 -6.48
CA ARG A 106 -25.53 -15.69 -7.75
C ARG A 106 -26.36 -15.22 -8.95
N ILE A 107 -26.88 -13.99 -8.88
CA ILE A 107 -27.59 -13.35 -10.00
C ILE A 107 -26.59 -13.06 -11.12
N LYS A 108 -26.89 -13.53 -12.34
CA LYS A 108 -25.97 -13.46 -13.48
C LYS A 108 -26.22 -12.27 -14.40
N GLU A 109 -27.39 -11.62 -14.32
CA GLU A 109 -27.74 -10.50 -15.18
C GLU A 109 -28.42 -9.38 -14.39
N ILE A 110 -27.97 -8.14 -14.62
CA ILE A 110 -28.55 -6.93 -14.04
C ILE A 110 -28.66 -5.80 -15.07
N TRP A 111 -29.75 -5.05 -14.99
CA TRP A 111 -29.99 -3.82 -15.72
C TRP A 111 -29.92 -2.63 -14.76
N VAL A 112 -29.12 -1.62 -15.10
CA VAL A 112 -28.86 -0.45 -14.26
C VAL A 112 -29.38 0.81 -14.96
N GLY A 113 -30.16 1.60 -14.23
CA GLY A 113 -30.77 2.84 -14.71
C GLY A 113 -29.73 3.90 -15.00
N VAL A 114 -29.18 4.53 -13.96
CA VAL A 114 -28.16 5.56 -14.10
C VAL A 114 -26.96 5.25 -13.22
N GLU A 115 -25.78 5.63 -13.68
CA GLU A 115 -24.55 5.59 -12.88
C GLU A 115 -24.66 6.55 -11.68
N ASP A 116 -24.12 6.16 -10.53
CA ASP A 116 -24.08 7.02 -9.34
C ASP A 116 -22.79 7.86 -9.37
N PRO A 117 -22.88 9.19 -9.50
CA PRO A 117 -21.69 10.04 -9.55
C PRO A 117 -21.03 10.23 -8.19
N ASP A 118 -21.57 9.68 -7.09
CA ASP A 118 -20.93 9.76 -5.78
C ASP A 118 -19.53 9.10 -5.81
N PRO A 119 -18.46 9.78 -5.34
CA PRO A 119 -17.08 9.28 -5.45
C PRO A 119 -16.82 7.95 -4.72
N THR A 120 -17.68 7.59 -3.76
CA THR A 120 -17.62 6.29 -3.06
C THR A 120 -18.17 5.14 -3.91
N VAL A 121 -18.97 5.45 -4.93
CA VAL A 121 -19.61 4.48 -5.83
C VAL A 121 -19.06 4.58 -7.24
N ASP A 122 -18.92 5.78 -7.84
CA ASP A 122 -18.44 6.12 -9.20
C ASP A 122 -17.93 4.92 -10.03
N ARG A 123 -18.88 4.19 -10.64
CA ARG A 123 -18.68 3.02 -11.51
C ARG A 123 -18.01 1.79 -10.87
N LYS A 124 -17.64 1.84 -9.59
CA LYS A 124 -17.03 0.74 -8.84
C LYS A 124 -18.03 -0.38 -8.58
N GLY A 125 -19.33 -0.08 -8.48
CA GLY A 125 -20.37 -1.09 -8.31
C GLY A 125 -20.58 -1.89 -9.59
N ILE A 126 -20.77 -1.20 -10.71
CA ILE A 126 -20.87 -1.80 -12.05
C ILE A 126 -19.60 -2.60 -12.36
N LYS A 127 -18.42 -2.01 -12.12
CA LYS A 127 -17.14 -2.69 -12.37
C LYS A 127 -17.00 -3.97 -11.55
N TYR A 128 -17.32 -3.93 -10.25
CA TYR A 128 -17.26 -5.12 -9.41
C TYR A 128 -18.19 -6.25 -9.90
N LEU A 129 -19.39 -5.89 -10.37
CA LEU A 129 -20.34 -6.84 -10.95
C LEU A 129 -19.77 -7.48 -12.22
N GLN A 130 -19.22 -6.68 -13.13
CA GLN A 130 -18.58 -7.15 -14.37
C GLN A 130 -17.36 -8.03 -14.08
N ASP A 131 -16.48 -7.61 -13.16
CA ASP A 131 -15.30 -8.37 -12.74
C ASP A 131 -15.67 -9.71 -12.07
N SER A 132 -16.87 -9.79 -11.47
CA SER A 132 -17.43 -11.01 -10.87
C SER A 132 -18.23 -11.87 -11.85
N GLY A 133 -18.24 -11.53 -13.15
CA GLY A 133 -18.91 -12.29 -14.20
C GLY A 133 -20.42 -12.03 -14.34
N VAL A 134 -20.95 -10.98 -13.71
CA VAL A 134 -22.34 -10.54 -13.87
C VAL A 134 -22.46 -9.70 -15.13
N LYS A 135 -23.43 -10.02 -15.98
CA LYS A 135 -23.75 -9.27 -17.19
C LYS A 135 -24.52 -8.00 -16.83
N VAL A 136 -23.92 -6.83 -17.08
CA VAL A 136 -24.51 -5.53 -16.78
C VAL A 136 -25.02 -4.86 -18.05
N HIS A 137 -26.30 -4.47 -18.04
CA HIS A 137 -26.96 -3.69 -19.07
C HIS A 137 -27.32 -2.30 -18.53
N ILE A 138 -27.42 -1.31 -19.42
CA ILE A 138 -27.85 0.04 -19.06
C ILE A 138 -29.25 0.28 -19.60
N PHE A 139 -30.08 1.00 -18.83
CA PHE A 139 -31.45 1.33 -19.25
C PHE A 139 -31.48 2.18 -20.52
N ASP A 140 -32.60 2.17 -21.22
CA ASP A 140 -32.83 3.05 -22.36
C ASP A 140 -32.73 4.53 -21.97
N ARG A 141 -32.20 5.34 -22.89
CA ARG A 141 -31.83 6.74 -22.63
C ARG A 141 -32.99 7.59 -22.12
N ASP A 142 -34.20 7.39 -22.64
CA ASP A 142 -35.40 8.13 -22.21
C ASP A 142 -35.76 7.83 -20.74
N LEU A 143 -35.56 6.59 -20.30
CA LEU A 143 -35.75 6.19 -18.90
C LEU A 143 -34.64 6.73 -18.00
N GLN A 144 -33.39 6.76 -18.48
CA GLN A 144 -32.30 7.41 -17.76
C GLN A 144 -32.59 8.90 -17.52
N GLU A 145 -33.09 9.61 -18.52
CA GLU A 145 -33.45 11.03 -18.41
C GLU A 145 -34.56 11.23 -17.36
N ARG A 146 -35.58 10.36 -17.34
CA ARG A 146 -36.62 10.35 -16.29
C ARG A 146 -36.05 10.11 -14.89
N ILE A 147 -35.13 9.15 -14.75
CA ILE A 147 -34.47 8.85 -13.47
C ILE A 147 -33.65 10.03 -12.98
N ARG A 148 -32.84 10.65 -13.86
CA ARG A 148 -32.02 11.82 -13.53
C ARG A 148 -32.88 13.02 -13.15
N ALA A 149 -33.95 13.27 -13.88
CA ALA A 149 -34.88 14.37 -13.57
C ALA A 149 -35.51 14.19 -12.18
N THR A 150 -35.94 12.97 -11.86
CA THR A 150 -36.54 12.63 -10.56
C THR A 150 -35.52 12.75 -9.40
N ASN A 151 -34.26 12.37 -9.64
CA ASN A 151 -33.16 12.43 -8.67
C ASN A 151 -32.30 13.70 -8.76
N ARG A 152 -32.77 14.76 -9.42
CA ARG A 152 -31.95 15.95 -9.76
C ARG A 152 -31.18 16.53 -8.57
N LYS A 153 -31.84 16.67 -7.41
CA LYS A 153 -31.20 17.22 -6.18
C LYS A 153 -30.10 16.31 -5.65
N PHE A 154 -30.31 14.99 -5.65
CA PHE A 154 -29.32 14.01 -5.20
C PHE A 154 -28.10 14.00 -6.12
N ILE A 155 -28.33 13.93 -7.44
CA ILE A 155 -27.27 13.88 -8.45
C ILE A 155 -26.42 15.14 -8.40
N ALA A 156 -27.03 16.32 -8.35
CA ALA A 156 -26.27 17.58 -8.25
C ALA A 156 -25.39 17.64 -7.00
N GLN A 157 -25.90 17.19 -5.84
CA GLN A 157 -25.10 17.11 -4.62
C GLN A 157 -23.97 16.08 -4.72
N ALA A 158 -24.20 14.95 -5.40
CA ALA A 158 -23.20 13.91 -5.60
C ALA A 158 -22.09 14.35 -6.57
N GLU A 159 -22.43 15.07 -7.65
CA GLU A 159 -21.46 15.65 -8.60
C GLU A 159 -20.56 16.70 -7.93
N VAL A 160 -21.11 17.55 -7.06
CA VAL A 160 -20.31 18.50 -6.25
C VAL A 160 -19.32 17.75 -5.35
N ARG A 161 -19.75 16.65 -4.71
CA ARG A 161 -18.84 15.80 -3.91
C ARG A 161 -17.79 15.13 -4.77
N ALA A 162 -18.14 14.68 -5.97
CA ALA A 162 -17.20 14.08 -6.91
C ALA A 162 -16.13 15.08 -7.36
N ALA A 163 -16.53 16.32 -7.65
CA ALA A 163 -15.60 17.41 -7.98
C ALA A 163 -14.64 17.69 -6.81
N ALA A 164 -15.16 17.84 -5.58
CA ALA A 164 -14.33 18.04 -4.39
C ALA A 164 -13.38 16.86 -4.11
N ALA A 165 -13.81 15.61 -4.36
CA ALA A 165 -12.96 14.43 -4.22
C ALA A 165 -11.87 14.33 -5.31
N ARG A 166 -12.14 14.85 -6.52
CA ARG A 166 -11.14 14.96 -7.59
C ARG A 166 -10.06 15.99 -7.25
N GLU A 167 -10.44 17.10 -6.61
CA GLU A 167 -9.49 18.10 -6.10
C GLU A 167 -8.72 17.61 -4.85
N GLY A 168 -9.31 16.71 -4.06
CA GLY A 168 -8.72 16.10 -2.86
C GLY A 168 -7.89 14.82 -3.06
N GLY A 169 -7.49 14.47 -4.28
CA GLY A 169 -6.62 13.32 -4.54
C GLY A 169 -7.33 11.96 -4.57
N GLY A 170 -8.43 11.84 -5.32
CA GLY A 170 -9.12 10.57 -5.55
C GLY A 170 -8.36 9.59 -6.45
N LYS A 171 -8.29 8.33 -6.00
CA LYS A 171 -7.78 7.12 -6.66
C LYS A 171 -7.74 7.19 -8.19
N GLN A 172 -6.53 7.18 -8.74
CA GLN A 172 -6.34 6.84 -10.14
C GLN A 172 -6.71 5.36 -10.34
N PRO A 173 -7.50 5.00 -11.38
CA PRO A 173 -7.56 3.62 -11.83
C PRO A 173 -6.14 3.15 -12.15
N ALA A 174 -5.91 1.83 -12.20
CA ALA A 174 -4.65 1.24 -12.67
C ALA A 174 -4.43 1.58 -14.16
N SER A 175 -4.09 2.84 -14.42
CA SER A 175 -3.26 3.26 -15.53
C SER A 175 -1.96 2.48 -15.36
N LEU A 176 -1.47 1.87 -16.44
CA LEU A 176 -0.07 1.49 -16.50
C LEU A 176 0.75 2.70 -16.03
N SER A 177 1.75 2.46 -15.19
CA SER A 177 2.62 3.53 -14.72
C SER A 177 3.15 4.29 -15.94
N GLU A 178 3.27 5.62 -15.91
CA GLU A 178 3.84 6.39 -17.02
C GLU A 178 5.24 5.87 -17.42
N PHE A 179 5.91 5.19 -16.48
CA PHE A 179 7.21 4.55 -16.62
C PHE A 179 7.18 3.17 -17.31
N GLU A 180 6.01 2.58 -17.56
CA GLU A 180 5.84 1.38 -18.40
C GLU A 180 5.77 1.74 -19.89
N GLY A 181 5.54 3.01 -20.20
CA GLY A 181 5.60 3.55 -21.56
C GLY A 181 7.04 3.74 -22.05
N PRO A 182 7.22 3.94 -23.36
CA PRO A 182 8.51 4.25 -23.97
C PRO A 182 9.05 5.59 -23.45
N GLN A 183 10.29 5.59 -22.97
CA GLN A 183 10.95 6.81 -22.50
C GLN A 183 11.39 7.66 -23.69
N ARG A 184 10.84 8.87 -23.79
CA ARG A 184 11.20 9.80 -24.87
C ARG A 184 12.69 10.15 -24.80
N GLY A 185 13.36 10.02 -25.94
CA GLY A 185 14.80 10.30 -26.06
C GLY A 185 15.71 9.14 -25.63
N ALA A 186 15.19 8.06 -25.06
CA ALA A 186 15.98 6.90 -24.71
C ALA A 186 16.23 5.98 -25.90
N THR A 187 17.42 5.39 -25.96
CA THR A 187 17.84 4.37 -26.91
C THR A 187 18.46 3.18 -26.17
N LEU A 188 18.60 2.05 -26.85
CA LEU A 188 19.32 0.91 -26.26
C LEU A 188 20.78 1.22 -25.90
N GLY A 189 21.39 2.21 -26.56
CA GLY A 189 22.76 2.64 -26.26
C GLY A 189 22.92 3.32 -24.91
N ASP A 190 21.81 3.84 -24.35
CA ASP A 190 21.79 4.51 -23.04
C ASP A 190 21.70 3.52 -21.88
N LEU A 191 21.42 2.24 -22.17
CA LEU A 191 21.44 1.18 -21.19
C LEU A 191 22.87 0.67 -20.96
N ASP A 192 23.18 0.38 -19.71
CA ASP A 192 24.45 -0.16 -19.25
C ASP A 192 24.56 -1.64 -19.62
N ALA A 193 25.59 -1.95 -20.40
CA ALA A 193 25.81 -3.29 -20.92
C ALA A 193 26.29 -4.27 -19.85
N ALA A 194 27.02 -3.80 -18.82
CA ALA A 194 27.47 -4.63 -17.72
C ALA A 194 26.30 -5.03 -16.82
N ALA A 195 25.45 -4.06 -16.46
CA ALA A 195 24.21 -4.28 -15.71
C ALA A 195 23.27 -5.26 -16.42
N LEU A 196 23.05 -5.09 -17.73
CA LEU A 196 22.23 -6.01 -18.53
C LEU A 196 22.85 -7.41 -18.63
N LYS A 197 24.18 -7.50 -18.74
CA LYS A 197 24.90 -8.79 -18.76
C LYS A 197 24.76 -9.52 -17.43
N GLU A 198 24.86 -8.82 -16.32
CA GLU A 198 24.65 -9.38 -14.98
C GLU A 198 23.22 -9.88 -14.79
N TYR A 199 22.23 -9.07 -15.18
CA TYR A 199 20.82 -9.47 -15.15
C TYR A 199 20.58 -10.73 -15.99
N ARG A 200 21.14 -10.79 -17.21
CA ARG A 200 21.05 -11.97 -18.08
C ARG A 200 21.72 -13.20 -17.43
N ALA A 201 22.90 -13.05 -16.83
CA ALA A 201 23.61 -14.16 -16.19
C ALA A 201 22.84 -14.74 -14.99
N THR A 202 22.19 -13.87 -14.21
CA THR A 202 21.47 -14.28 -12.99
C THR A 202 20.11 -14.88 -13.31
N PHE A 203 19.36 -14.29 -14.26
CA PHE A 203 17.95 -14.61 -14.47
C PHE A 203 17.61 -15.25 -15.83
N ASP A 204 18.40 -14.99 -16.87
CA ASP A 204 18.07 -15.38 -18.24
C ASP A 204 19.09 -16.33 -18.87
N LYS A 205 19.06 -17.57 -18.36
CA LYS A 205 19.82 -18.70 -18.91
C LYS A 205 19.22 -19.28 -20.20
N GLY A 206 18.03 -18.83 -20.60
CA GLY A 206 17.25 -19.42 -21.69
C GLY A 206 17.40 -18.73 -23.03
N THR A 207 17.68 -17.42 -23.06
CA THR A 207 17.87 -16.68 -24.32
C THR A 207 19.23 -16.97 -24.93
N ARG A 208 19.23 -17.31 -26.21
CA ARG A 208 20.45 -17.66 -26.97
C ARG A 208 20.93 -16.47 -27.78
N THR A 209 20.02 -15.62 -28.24
CA THR A 209 20.34 -14.44 -29.08
C THR A 209 20.02 -13.11 -28.39
N VAL A 210 20.66 -12.03 -28.85
CA VAL A 210 20.38 -10.65 -28.39
C VAL A 210 18.93 -10.24 -28.67
N ALA A 211 18.38 -10.65 -29.82
CA ALA A 211 17.00 -10.35 -30.19
C ALA A 211 15.98 -11.04 -29.27
N GLU A 212 16.24 -12.29 -28.86
CA GLU A 212 15.42 -12.99 -27.86
C GLU A 212 15.50 -12.30 -26.50
N PHE A 213 16.69 -11.85 -26.09
CA PHE A 213 16.88 -11.11 -24.85
C PHE A 213 16.08 -9.79 -24.86
N HIS A 214 16.17 -8.99 -25.93
CA HIS A 214 15.38 -7.75 -26.04
C HIS A 214 13.87 -8.02 -26.04
N ARG A 215 13.39 -9.06 -26.74
CA ARG A 215 11.98 -9.48 -26.67
C ARG A 215 11.56 -9.87 -25.26
N ARG A 216 12.45 -10.49 -24.49
CA ARG A 216 12.18 -10.85 -23.10
C ARG A 216 12.07 -9.62 -22.20
N LEU A 217 13.00 -8.66 -22.34
CA LEU A 217 12.93 -7.38 -21.64
C LEU A 217 11.65 -6.61 -22.00
N ALA A 218 11.20 -6.70 -23.26
CA ALA A 218 9.93 -6.11 -23.68
C ALA A 218 8.72 -6.76 -23.00
N LYS A 219 8.69 -8.10 -22.92
CA LYS A 219 7.65 -8.82 -22.17
C LYS A 219 7.62 -8.49 -20.67
N GLN A 220 8.72 -7.99 -20.12
CA GLN A 220 8.85 -7.59 -18.72
C GLN A 220 8.50 -6.12 -18.47
N GLY A 221 8.14 -5.36 -19.53
CA GLY A 221 7.87 -3.93 -19.41
C GLY A 221 9.13 -3.06 -19.25
N LEU A 222 10.31 -3.59 -19.59
CA LEU A 222 11.59 -2.86 -19.54
C LEU A 222 11.93 -2.22 -20.90
N LEU A 223 11.42 -2.79 -21.99
CA LEU A 223 11.50 -2.24 -23.34
C LEU A 223 10.09 -2.20 -23.96
N VAL A 224 9.90 -1.37 -24.97
CA VAL A 224 8.72 -1.39 -25.84
C VAL A 224 9.19 -1.45 -27.29
N GLU A 225 8.52 -2.26 -28.10
CA GLU A 225 8.79 -2.31 -29.54
C GLU A 225 7.98 -1.23 -30.27
N GLN A 226 8.66 -0.34 -30.97
CA GLN A 226 8.05 0.71 -31.81
C GLN A 226 8.66 0.69 -33.20
N LYS A 227 7.82 0.55 -34.22
CA LYS A 227 8.24 0.56 -35.64
C LYS A 227 9.41 -0.41 -35.92
N GLY A 228 9.37 -1.59 -35.31
CA GLY A 228 10.41 -2.64 -35.45
C GLY A 228 11.71 -2.37 -34.68
N LYS A 229 11.74 -1.38 -33.77
CA LYS A 229 12.89 -1.08 -32.91
C LYS A 229 12.50 -1.16 -31.43
N PHE A 230 13.40 -1.66 -30.59
CA PHE A 230 13.19 -1.65 -29.14
C PHE A 230 13.65 -0.31 -28.56
N VAL A 231 12.80 0.26 -27.70
CA VAL A 231 13.02 1.51 -26.97
C VAL A 231 12.90 1.23 -25.48
N PRO A 232 13.81 1.74 -24.62
CA PRO A 232 13.68 1.59 -23.17
C PRO A 232 12.39 2.21 -22.63
N THR A 233 11.78 1.55 -21.65
CA THR A 233 10.73 2.18 -20.83
C THR A 233 11.34 3.04 -19.74
N GLY A 234 10.53 3.84 -19.04
CA GLY A 234 10.97 4.55 -17.85
C GLY A 234 11.60 3.61 -16.81
N PHE A 235 11.02 2.43 -16.58
CA PHE A 235 11.60 1.41 -15.69
C PHE A 235 12.87 0.78 -16.25
N GLY A 236 12.93 0.52 -17.56
CA GLY A 236 14.17 0.07 -18.22
C GLY A 236 15.31 1.08 -18.04
N THR A 237 15.02 2.37 -18.21
CA THR A 237 15.96 3.46 -17.97
C THR A 237 16.37 3.56 -16.50
N LEU A 238 15.44 3.47 -15.55
CA LEU A 238 15.77 3.52 -14.11
C LEU A 238 16.68 2.37 -13.69
N LEU A 239 16.35 1.15 -14.10
CA LEU A 239 17.04 -0.06 -13.64
C LEU A 239 18.40 -0.24 -14.29
N PHE A 240 18.52 0.09 -15.58
CA PHE A 240 19.69 -0.24 -16.39
C PHE A 240 20.31 0.96 -17.10
N GLY A 241 19.84 2.19 -16.91
CA GLY A 241 20.43 3.36 -17.58
C GLY A 241 21.85 3.64 -17.08
N LYS A 242 22.75 4.06 -17.99
CA LYS A 242 24.09 4.58 -17.64
C LYS A 242 23.99 5.91 -16.89
N GLN A 243 23.13 6.79 -17.38
CA GLN A 243 22.87 8.13 -16.83
C GLN A 243 21.36 8.41 -16.80
N PRO A 244 20.57 7.63 -16.04
CA PRO A 244 19.10 7.75 -16.00
C PRO A 244 18.62 9.16 -15.65
N ARG A 245 19.43 9.95 -14.94
CA ARG A 245 19.09 11.33 -14.54
C ARG A 245 18.91 12.31 -15.70
N GLU A 246 19.50 12.07 -16.86
CA GLU A 246 19.30 12.93 -18.03
C GLU A 246 17.85 12.94 -18.50
N LEU A 247 17.17 11.79 -18.35
CA LEU A 247 15.79 11.61 -18.79
C LEU A 247 14.81 11.62 -17.61
N LEU A 248 15.27 11.18 -16.43
CA LEU A 248 14.49 11.02 -15.20
C LEU A 248 15.26 11.68 -14.05
N PRO A 249 15.14 13.00 -13.85
CA PRO A 249 15.91 13.76 -12.84
C PRO A 249 15.81 13.21 -11.41
N GLN A 250 14.73 12.51 -11.13
CA GLN A 250 14.43 11.87 -9.85
C GLN A 250 15.08 10.50 -9.65
N ALA A 251 15.85 10.01 -10.62
CA ALA A 251 16.56 8.74 -10.57
C ALA A 251 17.77 8.78 -9.61
N GLY A 252 18.04 7.62 -9.02
CA GLY A 252 19.21 7.38 -8.16
C GLY A 252 18.92 7.53 -6.65
N LEU A 253 20.00 7.38 -5.89
CA LEU A 253 20.04 7.49 -4.43
C LEU A 253 21.04 8.58 -4.05
N LEU A 254 20.64 9.51 -3.18
CA LEU A 254 21.53 10.52 -2.62
C LEU A 254 22.01 10.03 -1.24
N GLY A 255 23.29 9.72 -1.12
CA GLY A 255 23.95 9.43 0.14
C GLY A 255 24.49 10.69 0.80
N THR A 256 24.39 10.78 2.12
CA THR A 256 25.04 11.82 2.94
C THR A 256 25.59 11.16 4.19
N ILE A 257 26.88 11.33 4.47
CA ILE A 257 27.46 10.99 5.77
C ILE A 257 27.63 12.30 6.55
N THR A 258 27.02 12.40 7.72
CA THR A 258 27.24 13.47 8.69
C THR A 258 28.18 12.94 9.77
N TYR A 259 29.36 13.55 9.91
CA TYR A 259 30.36 13.20 10.92
C TYR A 259 30.07 13.89 12.27
N GLU A 260 30.75 13.45 13.34
CA GLU A 260 30.59 14.03 14.70
C GLU A 260 30.94 15.52 14.77
N ASP A 261 31.85 15.99 13.92
CA ASP A 261 32.25 17.40 13.81
C ASP A 261 31.28 18.26 12.99
N GLY A 262 30.17 17.67 12.51
CA GLY A 262 29.17 18.33 11.69
C GLY A 262 29.52 18.45 10.20
N ARG A 263 30.68 17.94 9.74
CA ARG A 263 30.94 17.84 8.29
C ARG A 263 29.95 16.90 7.63
N GLU A 264 29.55 17.25 6.42
CA GLU A 264 28.76 16.40 5.55
C GLU A 264 29.58 15.98 4.32
N GLU A 265 29.52 14.69 3.99
CA GLU A 265 30.07 14.13 2.76
C GLU A 265 28.92 13.55 1.91
N PRO A 266 28.43 14.30 0.91
CA PRO A 266 27.42 13.81 -0.01
C PRO A 266 28.04 12.91 -1.08
N ARG A 267 27.30 11.87 -1.47
CA ARG A 267 27.63 11.00 -2.60
C ARG A 267 26.38 10.65 -3.39
N ASP A 268 26.45 10.84 -4.69
CA ASP A 268 25.35 10.60 -5.61
C ASP A 268 25.51 9.23 -6.31
N PHE A 269 24.56 8.32 -6.11
CA PHE A 269 24.51 7.01 -6.79
C PHE A 269 23.54 7.09 -7.97
N VAL A 270 24.07 7.46 -9.14
CA VAL A 270 23.27 7.93 -10.30
C VAL A 270 23.24 6.97 -11.48
N GLY A 271 23.92 5.83 -11.39
CA GLY A 271 23.93 4.80 -12.42
C GLY A 271 22.70 3.88 -12.36
N PRO A 272 22.82 2.64 -12.87
CA PRO A 272 21.76 1.63 -12.81
C PRO A 272 21.23 1.46 -11.38
N ALA A 273 19.91 1.58 -11.17
CA ALA A 273 19.33 1.50 -9.83
C ALA A 273 19.59 0.16 -9.13
N ILE A 274 19.84 -0.92 -9.90
CA ILE A 274 20.18 -2.24 -9.38
C ILE A 274 21.55 -2.28 -8.67
N GLU A 275 22.46 -1.37 -9.03
CA GLU A 275 23.80 -1.31 -8.45
C GLU A 275 23.86 -0.40 -7.21
N ALA A 276 22.93 0.55 -7.10
CA ALA A 276 22.92 1.56 -6.05
C ALA A 276 22.97 0.99 -4.62
N PRO A 277 22.25 -0.09 -4.26
CA PRO A 277 22.32 -0.68 -2.92
C PRO A 277 23.73 -1.14 -2.56
N ASP A 278 24.37 -1.93 -3.43
CA ASP A 278 25.67 -2.52 -3.13
C ASP A 278 26.78 -1.45 -3.15
N GLN A 279 26.69 -0.47 -4.06
CA GLN A 279 27.59 0.69 -4.07
C GLN A 279 27.46 1.53 -2.79
N ALA A 280 26.24 1.74 -2.31
CA ALA A 280 25.98 2.49 -1.08
C ALA A 280 26.52 1.76 0.16
N ILE A 281 26.31 0.44 0.25
CA ILE A 281 26.87 -0.37 1.33
C ILE A 281 28.39 -0.37 1.29
N ALA A 282 29.00 -0.53 0.10
CA ALA A 282 30.46 -0.46 -0.04
C ALA A 282 31.02 0.90 0.40
N TRP A 283 30.35 1.99 0.05
CA TRP A 283 30.71 3.34 0.49
C TRP A 283 30.61 3.52 2.01
N LEU A 284 29.54 3.03 2.63
CA LEU A 284 29.41 3.09 4.09
C LEU A 284 30.46 2.23 4.79
N LYS A 285 30.79 1.03 4.27
CA LYS A 285 31.85 0.16 4.82
C LYS A 285 33.24 0.78 4.73
N ASP A 286 33.48 1.60 3.70
CA ASP A 286 34.75 2.33 3.50
C ASP A 286 34.87 3.54 4.45
N LYS A 287 33.77 4.29 4.62
CA LYS A 287 33.80 5.60 5.30
C LYS A 287 33.44 5.57 6.77
N LEU A 288 32.55 4.69 7.19
CA LEU A 288 32.21 4.57 8.60
C LEU A 288 33.34 3.84 9.31
N PRO A 289 33.78 4.33 10.49
CA PRO A 289 34.91 3.75 11.19
C PRO A 289 34.67 2.26 11.46
N ASN A 290 35.51 1.43 10.86
CA ASN A 290 35.76 0.10 11.39
C ASN A 290 36.51 0.31 12.70
N PRO A 291 35.98 -0.08 13.86
CA PRO A 291 36.82 -0.13 15.05
C PRO A 291 37.96 -1.12 14.76
N ILE A 292 39.11 -0.59 14.35
CA ILE A 292 40.35 -1.32 14.19
C ILE A 292 40.72 -1.75 15.60
N THR A 293 40.32 -2.94 16.03
CA THR A 293 40.94 -3.66 17.17
C THR A 293 40.25 -5.01 17.43
N ARG A 294 40.88 -6.11 16.98
CA ARG A 294 40.78 -7.48 17.55
C ARG A 294 39.37 -7.97 17.97
N THR A 295 38.33 -7.73 17.18
CA THR A 295 36.94 -8.05 17.58
C THR A 295 36.55 -9.52 17.38
N SER A 296 35.94 -10.10 18.42
CA SER A 296 35.29 -11.41 18.47
C SER A 296 34.37 -11.68 17.26
N ALA A 297 34.35 -12.90 16.73
CA ALA A 297 33.52 -13.33 15.58
C ALA A 297 32.07 -12.84 15.63
N LYS A 298 31.45 -12.87 16.83
CA LYS A 298 30.08 -12.40 17.09
C LYS A 298 29.84 -10.93 16.69
N ARG A 299 30.81 -10.02 16.91
CA ARG A 299 30.64 -8.59 16.54
C ARG A 299 30.73 -8.36 15.04
N LYS A 300 31.52 -9.17 14.33
CA LYS A 300 31.59 -9.14 12.87
C LYS A 300 30.26 -9.59 12.26
N GLU A 301 29.69 -10.67 12.80
CA GLU A 301 28.40 -11.22 12.36
C GLU A 301 27.26 -10.19 12.48
N VAL A 302 27.09 -9.56 13.66
CA VAL A 302 26.07 -8.52 13.88
C VAL A 302 26.21 -7.36 12.90
N ARG A 303 27.45 -6.93 12.60
CA ARG A 303 27.70 -5.83 11.67
C ARG A 303 27.36 -6.22 10.23
N GLU A 304 27.68 -7.43 9.81
CA GLU A 304 27.27 -7.91 8.47
C GLU A 304 25.75 -7.99 8.36
N THR A 305 25.06 -8.52 9.38
CA THR A 305 23.59 -8.50 9.42
C THR A 305 23.03 -7.07 9.34
N PHE A 306 23.63 -6.09 10.02
CA PHE A 306 23.21 -4.70 9.90
C PHE A 306 23.27 -4.19 8.45
N TYR A 307 24.37 -4.45 7.74
CA TYR A 307 24.51 -4.05 6.34
C TYR A 307 23.57 -4.81 5.41
N GLU A 308 23.29 -6.09 5.67
CA GLU A 308 22.30 -6.87 4.92
C GLU A 308 20.89 -6.27 5.05
N LEU A 309 20.48 -5.93 6.27
CA LEU A 309 19.20 -5.29 6.54
C LEU A 309 19.12 -3.89 5.94
N LEU A 310 20.22 -3.12 5.99
CA LEU A 310 20.28 -1.78 5.40
C LEU A 310 20.17 -1.84 3.88
N ARG A 311 20.84 -2.81 3.25
CA ARG A 311 20.75 -3.07 1.82
C ARG A 311 19.32 -3.34 1.40
N GLU A 312 18.59 -4.16 2.16
CA GLU A 312 17.17 -4.40 1.94
C GLU A 312 16.32 -3.15 2.14
N GLY A 313 16.61 -2.33 3.15
CA GLY A 313 15.97 -1.04 3.36
C GLY A 313 16.11 -0.09 2.15
N ILE A 314 17.31 -0.02 1.57
CA ILE A 314 17.60 0.76 0.36
C ILE A 314 16.82 0.21 -0.84
N VAL A 315 16.81 -1.12 -1.02
CA VAL A 315 16.06 -1.76 -2.10
C VAL A 315 14.56 -1.48 -1.98
N ASN A 316 14.00 -1.62 -0.78
CA ASN A 316 12.59 -1.31 -0.51
C ASN A 316 12.29 0.16 -0.79
N ALA A 317 13.18 1.08 -0.40
CA ALA A 317 13.03 2.49 -0.67
C ALA A 317 13.01 2.80 -2.18
N LEU A 318 13.88 2.18 -2.97
CA LEU A 318 13.90 2.35 -4.44
C LEU A 318 12.66 1.72 -5.10
N VAL A 319 12.30 0.50 -4.71
CA VAL A 319 11.20 -0.25 -5.32
C VAL A 319 9.83 0.36 -5.00
N HIS A 320 9.62 0.89 -3.79
CA HIS A 320 8.33 1.44 -3.38
C HIS A 320 8.22 2.97 -3.55
N ARG A 321 9.27 3.60 -4.08
CA ARG A 321 9.31 5.04 -4.36
C ARG A 321 8.17 5.48 -5.29
N ASP A 322 7.59 6.64 -5.00
CA ASP A 322 6.71 7.33 -5.95
C ASP A 322 7.51 8.07 -7.01
N TYR A 323 7.64 7.45 -8.19
CA TYR A 323 8.42 8.02 -9.29
C TYR A 323 7.79 9.22 -9.99
N ALA A 324 6.51 9.50 -9.73
CA ALA A 324 5.84 10.71 -10.22
C ALA A 324 6.34 11.99 -9.48
N ILE A 325 6.88 11.85 -8.27
CA ILE A 325 7.49 12.96 -7.53
C ILE A 325 8.86 13.28 -8.11
N LYS A 326 8.92 14.19 -9.09
CA LYS A 326 10.16 14.54 -9.81
C LYS A 326 11.16 15.34 -8.96
N GLY A 327 10.67 16.13 -8.00
CA GLY A 327 11.48 17.04 -7.19
C GLY A 327 12.19 16.43 -5.98
N ALA A 328 12.01 15.13 -5.72
CA ALA A 328 12.56 14.46 -4.54
C ALA A 328 13.32 13.19 -4.93
N LYS A 329 14.37 12.84 -4.21
CA LYS A 329 15.16 11.61 -4.45
C LYS A 329 15.04 10.66 -3.26
N CYS A 330 15.33 9.39 -3.46
CA CYS A 330 15.64 8.54 -2.31
C CYS A 330 16.92 9.08 -1.65
N GLN A 331 16.95 9.06 -0.32
CA GLN A 331 18.10 9.52 0.45
C GLN A 331 18.58 8.44 1.40
N LEU A 332 19.90 8.35 1.59
CA LEU A 332 20.57 7.52 2.56
C LEU A 332 21.43 8.44 3.43
N ILE A 333 21.00 8.69 4.65
CA ILE A 333 21.68 9.59 5.58
C ILE A 333 22.30 8.76 6.68
N ALA A 334 23.63 8.70 6.74
CA ALA A 334 24.38 8.08 7.81
C ALA A 334 24.88 9.17 8.77
N SER A 335 24.61 8.99 10.04
CA SER A 335 25.07 9.83 11.15
C SER A 335 25.91 8.98 12.10
N PRO A 336 26.55 9.55 13.14
CA PRO A 336 27.39 8.78 14.07
C PRO A 336 26.65 7.63 14.78
N HIS A 337 25.33 7.75 14.95
CA HIS A 337 24.53 6.79 15.70
C HIS A 337 23.49 6.03 14.87
N LYS A 338 23.03 6.57 13.74
CA LYS A 338 21.97 5.94 12.94
C LYS A 338 22.18 6.10 11.46
N VAL A 339 21.57 5.18 10.71
CA VAL A 339 21.41 5.28 9.27
C VAL A 339 19.92 5.40 8.96
N VAL A 340 19.57 6.36 8.12
CA VAL A 340 18.21 6.70 7.73
C VAL A 340 18.08 6.52 6.22
N VAL A 341 17.06 5.79 5.79
CA VAL A 341 16.68 5.65 4.38
C VAL A 341 15.34 6.35 4.17
N MET A 342 15.31 7.35 3.28
CA MET A 342 14.11 8.13 2.97
C MET A 342 13.64 7.83 1.55
N SER A 343 12.37 7.46 1.40
CA SER A 343 11.74 7.22 0.09
C SER A 343 10.60 8.21 -0.14
N PRO A 344 10.60 8.96 -1.26
CA PRO A 344 9.49 9.84 -1.63
C PRO A 344 8.18 9.09 -1.87
N GLY A 345 7.08 9.67 -1.38
CA GLY A 345 5.72 9.17 -1.54
C GLY A 345 5.19 8.52 -0.26
N ALA A 346 3.87 8.63 -0.05
CA ALA A 346 3.19 7.88 1.00
C ALA A 346 3.10 6.38 0.65
N PRO A 347 2.89 5.49 1.64
CA PRO A 347 2.58 4.09 1.38
C PRO A 347 1.42 3.95 0.37
N VAL A 348 1.51 2.96 -0.51
CA VAL A 348 0.45 2.70 -1.49
C VAL A 348 -0.78 2.11 -0.80
N GLU A 349 -1.96 2.67 -1.01
CA GLU A 349 -3.18 2.08 -0.47
C GLU A 349 -3.36 0.62 -0.94
N PRO A 350 -3.83 -0.30 -0.08
CA PRO A 350 -4.36 -0.09 1.27
C PRO A 350 -3.30 -0.15 2.40
N ILE A 351 -2.01 -0.18 2.08
CA ILE A 351 -0.94 -0.22 3.10
C ILE A 351 -0.98 1.07 3.91
N THR A 352 -1.00 0.94 5.23
CA THR A 352 -0.97 2.06 6.17
C THR A 352 0.38 2.17 6.88
N MET A 353 0.70 3.36 7.41
CA MET A 353 1.91 3.53 8.24
C MET A 353 1.92 2.63 9.47
N LYS A 354 0.76 2.44 10.12
CA LYS A 354 0.62 1.51 11.25
C LYS A 354 1.05 0.10 10.91
N GLN A 355 0.79 -0.34 9.67
CA GLN A 355 1.18 -1.67 9.22
C GLN A 355 2.69 -1.79 8.94
N LEU A 356 3.31 -0.70 8.44
CA LEU A 356 4.76 -0.64 8.28
C LEU A 356 5.47 -0.63 9.64
N GLU A 357 4.96 0.18 10.59
CA GLU A 357 5.45 0.23 11.98
C GLU A 357 5.35 -1.13 12.69
N ALA A 358 4.27 -1.87 12.44
CA ALA A 358 4.05 -3.21 12.98
C ALA A 358 4.76 -4.33 12.21
N PHE A 359 5.45 -4.01 11.09
CA PHE A 359 6.05 -4.99 10.17
C PHE A 359 5.05 -6.05 9.67
N ASP A 360 3.77 -5.69 9.52
CA ASP A 360 2.68 -6.58 9.12
C ASP A 360 2.05 -6.23 7.77
N ALA A 361 2.60 -5.22 7.07
CA ALA A 361 2.11 -4.78 5.77
C ALA A 361 2.15 -5.92 4.73
N PRO A 362 1.09 -6.08 3.92
CA PRO A 362 1.06 -7.07 2.85
C PRO A 362 2.07 -6.75 1.75
N MET A 363 2.45 -7.77 0.98
CA MET A 363 3.34 -7.63 -0.17
C MET A 363 2.59 -6.95 -1.33
N LEU A 364 2.62 -5.61 -1.35
CA LEU A 364 2.10 -4.81 -2.45
C LEU A 364 3.13 -3.75 -2.83
N SER A 365 3.66 -3.86 -4.05
CA SER A 365 4.62 -2.89 -4.58
C SER A 365 3.95 -1.85 -5.46
N ARG A 366 4.35 -0.60 -5.27
CA ARG A 366 3.99 0.51 -6.16
C ARG A 366 4.58 0.33 -7.56
N ASN A 367 5.78 -0.24 -7.65
CA ASN A 367 6.48 -0.47 -8.91
C ASN A 367 6.74 -1.98 -9.08
N PRO A 368 5.74 -2.77 -9.54
CA PRO A 368 5.84 -4.22 -9.63
C PRO A 368 6.93 -4.70 -10.60
N VAL A 369 7.19 -3.96 -11.68
CA VAL A 369 8.29 -4.26 -12.63
C VAL A 369 9.64 -4.16 -11.94
N MET A 370 9.88 -3.09 -11.17
CA MET A 370 11.11 -2.94 -10.40
C MET A 370 11.22 -4.05 -9.35
N HIS A 371 10.17 -4.28 -8.58
CA HIS A 371 10.15 -5.34 -7.57
C HIS A 371 10.51 -6.71 -8.16
N PHE A 372 9.96 -7.04 -9.33
CA PHE A 372 10.30 -8.26 -10.06
C PHE A 372 11.79 -8.35 -10.41
N VAL A 373 12.38 -7.29 -10.96
CA VAL A 373 13.80 -7.28 -11.34
C VAL A 373 14.71 -7.41 -10.12
N PHE A 374 14.47 -6.64 -9.05
CA PHE A 374 15.24 -6.73 -7.81
C PHE A 374 15.12 -8.13 -7.16
N GLY A 375 13.94 -8.74 -7.19
CA GLY A 375 13.73 -10.11 -6.73
C GLY A 375 14.54 -11.14 -7.54
N LYS A 376 14.51 -11.04 -8.88
CA LYS A 376 15.26 -11.94 -9.77
C LYS A 376 16.76 -11.79 -9.68
N MET A 377 17.25 -10.60 -9.35
CA MET A 377 18.66 -10.37 -9.09
C MET A 377 19.11 -10.76 -7.68
N LYS A 378 18.21 -11.33 -6.85
CA LYS A 378 18.49 -11.66 -5.43
C LYS A 378 18.90 -10.43 -4.63
N LEU A 379 18.45 -9.25 -5.05
CA LEU A 379 18.63 -7.99 -4.36
C LEU A 379 17.49 -7.74 -3.35
N ALA A 380 16.31 -8.34 -3.59
CA ALA A 380 15.15 -8.31 -2.70
C ALA A 380 14.67 -9.73 -2.36
N GLU A 381 14.00 -9.89 -1.21
CA GLU A 381 13.39 -11.14 -0.78
C GLU A 381 12.00 -11.35 -1.45
N GLU A 382 11.86 -12.34 -2.33
CA GLU A 382 10.63 -12.54 -3.14
C GLU A 382 9.42 -13.12 -2.37
N ARG A 383 9.60 -13.64 -1.15
CA ARG A 383 8.60 -14.49 -0.47
C ARG A 383 7.54 -13.74 0.35
N GLY A 384 7.42 -12.42 0.20
CA GLY A 384 6.44 -11.62 0.98
C GLY A 384 6.70 -11.61 2.49
N LEU A 385 7.91 -12.03 2.90
CA LEU A 385 8.36 -12.03 4.28
C LEU A 385 9.17 -10.78 4.64
N GLY A 386 9.56 -9.92 3.67
CA GLY A 386 10.61 -8.91 3.83
C GLY A 386 10.56 -8.12 5.14
N LEU A 387 9.43 -7.51 5.49
CA LEU A 387 9.30 -6.76 6.75
C LEU A 387 9.38 -7.66 8.00
N ARG A 388 8.69 -8.80 8.00
CA ARG A 388 8.74 -9.75 9.12
C ARG A 388 10.13 -10.36 9.29
N SER A 389 10.75 -10.75 8.19
CA SER A 389 12.12 -11.26 8.06
C SER A 389 13.14 -10.24 8.54
N MET A 390 12.99 -8.97 8.16
CA MET A 390 13.84 -7.86 8.65
C MET A 390 13.75 -7.74 10.17
N ARG A 391 12.55 -7.78 10.74
CA ARG A 391 12.33 -7.76 12.19
C ARG A 391 12.94 -8.97 12.89
N GLU A 392 12.69 -10.17 12.38
CA GLU A 392 13.18 -11.43 12.95
C GLU A 392 14.70 -11.51 12.92
N ARG A 393 15.33 -11.15 11.79
CA ARG A 393 16.79 -11.10 11.64
C ARG A 393 17.43 -10.04 12.54
N ALA A 394 16.84 -8.85 12.63
CA ALA A 394 17.32 -7.82 13.54
C ALA A 394 17.30 -8.31 15.00
N SER A 395 16.18 -8.88 15.44
CA SER A 395 16.05 -9.40 16.80
C SER A 395 17.01 -10.57 17.08
N ALA A 396 17.14 -11.50 16.14
CA ALA A 396 18.06 -12.65 16.25
C ALA A 396 19.53 -12.22 16.34
N ALA A 397 19.93 -11.17 15.62
CA ALA A 397 21.26 -10.59 15.69
C ALA A 397 21.47 -9.68 16.92
N GLY A 398 20.42 -9.40 17.71
CA GLY A 398 20.47 -8.45 18.82
C GLY A 398 20.64 -7.00 18.38
N LEU A 399 20.25 -6.68 17.14
CA LEU A 399 20.18 -5.32 16.63
C LEU A 399 18.92 -4.63 17.15
N PRO A 400 18.96 -3.30 17.38
CA PRO A 400 17.76 -2.53 17.57
C PRO A 400 16.81 -2.73 16.39
N LEU A 401 15.52 -2.89 16.70
CA LEU A 401 14.53 -3.08 15.64
C LEU A 401 14.40 -1.79 14.82
N PRO A 402 14.34 -1.87 13.47
CA PRO A 402 14.13 -0.69 12.64
C PRO A 402 12.82 0.03 12.98
N SER A 403 12.71 1.30 12.61
CA SER A 403 11.46 2.06 12.74
C SER A 403 11.08 2.71 11.42
N TYR A 404 9.78 2.72 11.13
CA TYR A 404 9.20 3.42 10.00
C TYR A 404 8.40 4.61 10.50
N THR A 405 8.66 5.79 9.92
CA THR A 405 7.86 7.01 10.16
C THR A 405 7.49 7.65 8.85
N TYR A 406 6.53 8.58 8.88
CA TYR A 406 6.18 9.40 7.74
C TYR A 406 6.46 10.87 8.02
N LYS A 407 7.45 11.43 7.33
CA LYS A 407 7.80 12.85 7.35
C LYS A 407 7.57 13.40 5.95
N GLY A 408 6.31 13.73 5.67
CA GLY A 408 5.83 14.09 4.34
C GLY A 408 6.77 15.08 3.62
N PRO A 409 7.23 14.77 2.40
CA PRO A 409 6.71 13.74 1.49
C PRO A 409 7.38 12.35 1.62
N TYR A 410 8.13 12.05 2.68
CA TYR A 410 8.95 10.83 2.78
C TYR A 410 8.41 9.78 3.74
N VAL A 411 8.45 8.52 3.31
CA VAL A 411 8.54 7.37 4.24
C VAL A 411 10.00 7.26 4.68
N VAL A 412 10.22 7.14 5.98
CA VAL A 412 11.55 7.19 6.60
C VAL A 412 11.79 5.90 7.39
N LEU A 413 12.76 5.11 6.97
CA LEU A 413 13.27 3.95 7.69
C LEU A 413 14.50 4.37 8.50
N THR A 414 14.46 4.17 9.81
CA THR A 414 15.60 4.44 10.70
C THR A 414 16.16 3.13 11.23
N MET A 415 17.48 3.00 11.19
CA MET A 415 18.21 1.82 11.64
C MET A 415 19.42 2.23 12.48
N TYR A 416 19.67 1.46 13.53
CA TYR A 416 20.81 1.66 14.42
C TYR A 416 21.79 0.49 14.28
N PRO A 417 23.11 0.75 14.22
CA PRO A 417 24.12 -0.30 14.07
C PRO A 417 24.28 -1.17 15.32
N ASP A 418 23.92 -0.65 16.48
CA ASP A 418 23.95 -1.33 17.76
C ASP A 418 23.07 -0.61 18.80
N ALA A 419 22.81 -1.27 19.93
CA ALA A 419 21.97 -0.72 20.99
C ALA A 419 22.60 0.47 21.75
N ALA A 420 23.94 0.58 21.77
CA ALA A 420 24.62 1.72 22.35
C ALA A 420 24.30 3.00 21.56
N SER A 421 24.22 2.89 20.24
CA SER A 421 23.89 3.98 19.34
C SER A 421 22.48 4.54 19.56
N VAL A 422 21.49 3.68 19.87
CA VAL A 422 20.13 4.14 20.23
C VAL A 422 20.14 4.96 21.51
N THR A 423 21.01 4.60 22.45
CA THR A 423 21.12 5.28 23.75
C THR A 423 21.88 6.61 23.63
N ALA A 424 22.83 6.69 22.70
CA ALA A 424 23.60 7.90 22.40
C ALA A 424 22.78 8.91 21.57
N ASP A 425 21.84 8.42 20.75
CA ASP A 425 21.01 9.26 19.91
C ASP A 425 19.88 9.96 20.70
N VAL A 426 20.21 11.12 21.25
CA VAL A 426 19.25 11.99 21.96
C VAL A 426 18.47 12.92 21.02
N SER A 427 18.74 12.86 19.70
CA SER A 427 18.13 13.78 18.72
C SER A 427 16.62 13.57 18.59
N ASP A 428 16.16 12.32 18.72
CA ASP A 428 14.74 11.96 18.57
C ASP A 428 13.98 11.96 19.90
N ASN A 429 14.66 11.81 21.05
CA ASN A 429 14.01 11.85 22.36
C ASN A 429 14.93 12.33 23.49
N LYS A 430 14.73 13.58 23.93
CA LYS A 430 15.50 14.19 25.03
C LYS A 430 15.35 13.44 26.36
N ALA A 431 14.29 12.67 26.56
CA ALA A 431 14.07 11.89 27.78
C ALA A 431 15.17 10.83 28.01
N LEU A 432 15.89 10.42 26.96
CA LEU A 432 17.04 9.51 27.08
C LEU A 432 18.19 10.13 27.91
N THR A 433 18.27 11.46 27.99
CA THR A 433 19.27 12.14 28.84
C THR A 433 18.98 11.96 30.33
N GLU A 434 17.72 11.70 30.71
CA GLU A 434 17.29 11.54 32.10
C GLU A 434 17.52 10.12 32.65
N LEU A 435 17.88 9.16 31.79
CA LEU A 435 18.17 7.79 32.21
C LEU A 435 19.53 7.69 32.90
N SER A 436 19.54 7.05 34.07
CA SER A 436 20.76 6.64 34.77
C SER A 436 21.55 5.60 33.95
N ALA A 437 22.83 5.39 34.30
CA ALA A 437 23.67 4.40 33.63
C ALA A 437 23.07 2.99 33.65
N ALA A 438 22.46 2.59 34.77
CA ALA A 438 21.79 1.29 34.89
C ALA A 438 20.52 1.18 34.03
N GLU A 439 19.72 2.26 33.96
CA GLU A 439 18.54 2.29 33.10
C GLU A 439 18.91 2.28 31.62
N ARG A 440 20.02 2.94 31.23
CA ARG A 440 20.53 2.91 29.86
C ARG A 440 20.90 1.51 29.38
N VAL A 441 21.49 0.68 30.25
CA VAL A 441 21.77 -0.73 29.93
C VAL A 441 20.46 -1.48 29.65
N GLY A 442 19.44 -1.26 30.48
CA GLY A 442 18.15 -1.90 30.25
C GLY A 442 17.39 -1.35 29.04
N TRP A 443 17.52 -0.06 28.74
CA TRP A 443 16.99 0.54 27.52
C TRP A 443 17.60 -0.10 26.27
N ALA A 444 18.94 -0.25 26.25
CA ALA A 444 19.65 -0.92 25.18
C ALA A 444 19.15 -2.37 24.95
N TRP A 445 18.75 -3.07 26.02
CA TRP A 445 18.14 -4.38 25.89
C TRP A 445 16.71 -4.33 25.32
N LEU A 446 15.88 -3.39 25.78
CA LEU A 446 14.47 -3.24 25.36
C LEU A 446 14.33 -2.91 23.87
N VAL A 447 15.20 -2.07 23.31
CA VAL A 447 15.11 -1.61 21.90
C VAL A 447 15.37 -2.71 20.86
N THR A 448 15.89 -3.86 21.29
CA THR A 448 16.13 -5.04 20.44
C THR A 448 14.91 -5.96 20.32
N ARG A 449 13.81 -5.62 21.00
CA ARG A 449 12.62 -6.47 21.17
C ARG A 449 11.34 -5.73 20.80
N GLU A 450 10.35 -6.49 20.39
CA GLU A 450 9.00 -5.98 20.10
C GLU A 450 8.26 -5.65 21.40
N ARG A 451 8.32 -6.58 22.35
CA ARG A 451 7.76 -6.43 23.70
C ARG A 451 8.67 -7.10 24.71
N ALA A 452 8.56 -6.68 25.96
CA ALA A 452 9.19 -7.33 27.09
C ALA A 452 8.25 -7.38 28.28
N THR A 453 8.28 -8.48 29.02
CA THR A 453 7.65 -8.61 30.32
C THR A 453 8.64 -8.25 31.42
N SER A 454 8.13 -7.92 32.61
CA SER A 454 9.01 -7.64 33.76
C SER A 454 9.90 -8.82 34.15
N PRO A 455 9.43 -10.09 34.13
CA PRO A 455 10.30 -11.25 34.38
C PRO A 455 11.43 -11.40 33.36
N GLU A 456 11.15 -11.25 32.06
CA GLU A 456 12.19 -11.34 31.03
C GLU A 456 13.26 -10.25 31.20
N TYR A 457 12.85 -9.02 31.57
CA TYR A 457 13.77 -7.92 31.85
C TYR A 457 14.61 -8.16 33.11
N GLN A 458 14.03 -8.79 34.15
CA GLN A 458 14.76 -9.18 35.37
C GLN A 458 15.83 -10.22 35.08
N GLU A 459 15.45 -11.28 34.37
CA GLU A 459 16.34 -12.38 34.02
C GLU A 459 17.49 -11.89 33.14
N ALA A 460 17.18 -11.09 32.11
CA ALA A 460 18.19 -10.64 31.16
C ALA A 460 19.23 -9.67 31.74
N LEU A 461 18.88 -8.92 32.78
CA LEU A 461 19.77 -7.94 33.41
C LEU A 461 20.23 -8.37 34.80
N GLU A 462 19.84 -9.57 35.24
CA GLU A 462 20.14 -10.12 36.57
C GLU A 462 19.72 -9.15 37.71
N LEU A 463 18.55 -8.52 37.55
CA LEU A 463 18.06 -7.48 38.48
C LEU A 463 17.01 -8.03 39.47
N PRO A 464 17.01 -7.55 40.73
CA PRO A 464 15.89 -7.79 41.65
C PRO A 464 14.58 -7.23 41.09
N ASN A 465 13.47 -7.92 41.39
CA ASN A 465 12.12 -7.59 40.89
C ASN A 465 11.74 -6.11 41.08
N ARG A 466 11.99 -5.57 42.28
CA ARG A 466 11.68 -4.18 42.61
C ARG A 466 12.47 -3.19 41.75
N THR A 467 13.75 -3.46 41.49
CA THR A 467 14.62 -2.59 40.67
C THR A 467 14.16 -2.61 39.21
N ALA A 468 13.88 -3.79 38.66
CA ALA A 468 13.36 -3.92 37.31
C ALA A 468 12.02 -3.19 37.11
N LEU A 469 11.09 -3.32 38.06
CA LEU A 469 9.82 -2.60 38.01
C LEU A 469 10.00 -1.09 38.09
N ASN A 470 10.96 -0.60 38.89
CA ASN A 470 11.27 0.82 38.97
C ASN A 470 11.83 1.35 37.64
N HIS A 471 12.76 0.63 37.00
CA HIS A 471 13.28 1.01 35.68
C HIS A 471 12.15 1.10 34.64
N LEU A 472 11.33 0.04 34.53
CA LEU A 472 10.23 -0.01 33.57
C LEU A 472 9.17 1.07 33.84
N LYS A 473 8.88 1.34 35.12
CA LYS A 473 7.98 2.43 35.53
C LYS A 473 8.55 3.78 35.12
N ARG A 474 9.80 4.06 35.44
CA ARG A 474 10.46 5.34 35.11
C ARG A 474 10.51 5.57 33.61
N MET A 475 10.86 4.56 32.82
CA MET A 475 10.85 4.65 31.35
C MET A 475 9.43 4.85 30.79
N THR A 476 8.40 4.28 31.43
CA THR A 476 6.99 4.54 31.07
C THR A 476 6.59 5.98 31.40
N GLU A 477 6.99 6.50 32.57
CA GLU A 477 6.75 7.90 32.98
C GLU A 477 7.45 8.90 32.05
N LEU A 478 8.62 8.54 31.52
CA LEU A 478 9.36 9.29 30.50
C LEU A 478 8.77 9.17 29.08
N GLY A 479 7.72 8.37 28.89
CA GLY A 479 7.11 8.14 27.57
C GLY A 479 7.95 7.28 26.62
N LEU A 480 9.00 6.62 27.12
CA LEU A 480 9.87 5.73 26.33
C LEU A 480 9.23 4.34 26.14
N LEU A 481 8.40 3.92 27.09
CA LEU A 481 7.68 2.64 27.05
C LEU A 481 6.17 2.85 27.14
N ARG A 482 5.44 2.00 26.42
CA ARG A 482 4.00 1.82 26.57
C ARG A 482 3.73 0.54 27.34
N ARG A 483 3.05 0.65 28.48
CA ARG A 483 2.57 -0.50 29.24
C ARG A 483 1.24 -0.98 28.66
N VAL A 484 1.15 -2.27 28.33
CA VAL A 484 -0.04 -2.91 27.74
C VAL A 484 -0.48 -4.10 28.59
N GLY A 485 -1.80 -4.29 28.71
CA GLY A 485 -2.40 -5.36 29.50
C GLY A 485 -2.49 -5.06 31.00
N ALA A 486 -2.94 -6.06 31.78
CA ALA A 486 -3.11 -5.97 33.23
C ALA A 486 -2.71 -7.28 33.92
N GLY A 487 -2.25 -7.18 35.17
CA GLY A 487 -1.83 -8.34 35.97
C GLY A 487 -0.75 -9.17 35.28
N ARG A 488 -0.96 -10.49 35.20
CA ARG A 488 -0.02 -11.44 34.56
C ARG A 488 0.12 -11.25 33.05
N ALA A 489 -0.81 -10.55 32.40
CA ALA A 489 -0.74 -10.23 30.97
C ALA A 489 -0.04 -8.88 30.69
N THR A 490 0.60 -8.27 31.69
CA THR A 490 1.30 -6.99 31.52
C THR A 490 2.59 -7.19 30.71
N TYR A 491 2.76 -6.41 29.66
CA TYR A 491 4.01 -6.30 28.93
C TYR A 491 4.27 -4.83 28.53
N TYR A 492 5.50 -4.56 28.11
CA TYR A 492 5.99 -3.24 27.77
C TYR A 492 6.48 -3.23 26.33
N GLU A 493 6.11 -2.20 25.58
CA GLU A 493 6.54 -1.97 24.20
C GLU A 493 7.32 -0.66 24.12
N VAL A 494 8.39 -0.63 23.33
CA VAL A 494 9.13 0.61 23.09
C VAL A 494 8.27 1.56 22.24
N VAL A 495 8.10 2.78 22.73
CA VAL A 495 7.47 3.85 21.94
C VAL A 495 8.52 4.36 20.95
N ARG A 496 8.32 4.03 19.67
CA ARG A 496 9.18 4.52 18.59
C ARG A 496 8.60 5.85 18.08
N PRO A 497 9.44 6.86 17.81
CA PRO A 497 9.01 8.14 17.26
C PRO A 497 8.37 7.98 15.88
#